data_AF-A0A942SNQ4-F1
#
_entry.id   AF-A0A942SNQ4-F1
#
_cell.length_a   1.000
_cell.length_b   1.000
_cell.length_c   1.000
_cell.angle_alpha   90.00
_cell.angle_beta   90.00
_cell.angle_gamma   90.00
#
_symmetry.space_group_name_H-M   'P 1'
#
loop_
_entity.id
_entity.type
_entity.pdbx_description
1 polymer ?
#
loop_
_entity_poly.entity_id
_entity_poly.type
_entity_poly.pdbx_seq_one_letter_code
_entity_poly.pdbx_strand_id
1 'polypeptide(L)'
;MKRYSWILVWVLILGFVSILVMKLYNEHNPEEPKVTIKAHITKLTSNEYSAFKTYDIKNPNRIDFRKFTLIVDMKHSHKIISRKINVPSNTELEKIIEANNGARVLKMTNGWQDNKEENFANYNYKIFLYCKGFNEEEIKKSFHSAYINVSWVTKDGKSTVKKYALSDLITFD
;
A
#
# COMPACT_ATOMS: atom_id res chain seq x y z
N MET A 1 -62.76 1.86 -22.18
CA MET A 1 -61.62 2.82 -22.15
C MET A 1 -60.86 2.91 -20.80
N LYS A 2 -61.10 2.07 -19.77
CA LYS A 2 -60.41 2.21 -18.46
C LYS A 2 -59.12 1.38 -18.27
N ARG A 3 -58.83 0.41 -19.16
CA ARG A 3 -57.72 -0.55 -19.00
C ARG A 3 -56.34 0.04 -19.29
N TYR A 4 -56.23 0.97 -20.24
CA TYR A 4 -54.96 1.63 -20.58
C TYR A 4 -54.45 2.58 -19.48
N SER A 5 -55.34 3.08 -18.63
CA SER A 5 -54.98 3.99 -17.53
C SER A 5 -54.10 3.32 -16.47
N TRP A 6 -54.30 2.02 -16.21
CA TRP A 6 -53.53 1.29 -15.20
C TRP A 6 -52.14 0.91 -15.70
N ILE A 7 -52.01 0.59 -16.99
CA ILE A 7 -50.72 0.26 -17.62
C ILE A 7 -49.79 1.48 -17.58
N LEU A 8 -50.32 2.67 -17.85
CA LEU A 8 -49.57 3.94 -17.80
C LEU A 8 -49.03 4.24 -16.40
N VAL A 9 -49.80 3.94 -15.34
CA VAL A 9 -49.37 4.13 -13.95
C VAL A 9 -48.21 3.19 -13.60
N TRP A 10 -48.28 1.92 -14.01
CA TRP A 10 -47.20 0.95 -13.77
C TRP A 10 -45.90 1.30 -14.50
N VAL A 11 -45.99 1.81 -15.73
CA VAL A 11 -44.83 2.26 -16.50
C VAL A 11 -44.14 3.45 -15.82
N LEU A 12 -44.92 4.40 -15.28
CA LEU A 12 -44.36 5.54 -14.54
C LEU A 12 -43.68 5.13 -13.23
N ILE A 13 -44.27 4.18 -12.49
CA ILE A 13 -43.67 3.64 -11.26
C ILE A 13 -42.33 2.95 -11.57
N LEU A 14 -42.29 2.10 -12.59
CA LEU A 14 -41.06 1.40 -12.99
C LEU A 14 -39.96 2.37 -13.44
N GLY A 15 -40.32 3.41 -14.21
CA GLY A 15 -39.36 4.45 -14.61
C GLY A 15 -38.82 5.25 -13.44
N PHE A 16 -39.65 5.55 -12.43
CA PHE A 16 -39.20 6.25 -11.23
C PHE A 16 -38.26 5.39 -10.38
N VAL A 17 -38.57 4.10 -10.23
CA VAL A 17 -37.71 3.14 -9.51
C VAL A 17 -36.37 2.98 -10.23
N SER A 18 -36.34 2.92 -11.57
CA SER A 18 -35.07 2.79 -12.31
C SER A 18 -34.18 4.02 -12.11
N ILE A 19 -34.75 5.23 -12.10
CA ILE A 19 -34.00 6.47 -11.83
C ILE A 19 -33.42 6.48 -10.41
N LEU A 20 -34.17 6.00 -9.42
CA LEU A 20 -33.69 5.87 -8.04
C LEU A 20 -32.54 4.87 -7.91
N VAL A 21 -32.67 3.69 -8.52
CA VAL A 21 -31.61 2.67 -8.52
C VAL A 21 -30.36 3.20 -9.22
N MET A 22 -30.53 3.93 -10.33
CA MET A 22 -29.40 4.52 -11.07
C MET A 22 -28.69 5.62 -10.28
N LYS A 23 -29.42 6.45 -9.51
CA LYS A 23 -28.80 7.42 -8.57
C LYS A 23 -28.02 6.73 -7.46
N LEU A 24 -28.56 5.64 -6.88
CA LEU A 24 -27.87 4.87 -5.85
C LEU A 24 -26.62 4.17 -6.38
N TYR A 25 -26.63 3.74 -7.64
CA TYR A 25 -25.48 3.06 -8.27
C TYR A 25 -24.38 4.04 -8.72
N ASN A 26 -24.73 5.30 -9.03
CA ASN A 26 -23.80 6.32 -9.52
C ASN A 26 -23.10 7.14 -8.43
N GLU A 27 -23.30 6.83 -7.14
CA GLU A 27 -22.39 7.29 -6.09
C GLU A 27 -21.07 6.54 -6.19
N HIS A 28 -20.30 6.88 -7.21
CA HIS A 28 -18.89 6.57 -7.29
C HIS A 28 -18.21 7.34 -6.15
N ASN A 29 -18.03 6.71 -4.99
CA ASN A 29 -17.61 7.30 -3.71
C ASN A 29 -16.48 8.35 -3.90
N PRO A 30 -16.79 9.65 -3.98
CA PRO A 30 -15.79 10.71 -4.16
C PRO A 30 -15.03 10.98 -2.84
N GLU A 31 -15.18 10.08 -1.88
CA GLU A 31 -14.70 10.13 -0.51
C GLU A 31 -13.53 9.18 -0.26
N GLU A 32 -13.20 8.32 -1.23
CA GLU A 32 -12.03 7.47 -1.11
C GLU A 32 -10.75 8.24 -1.51
N PRO A 33 -9.70 8.18 -0.68
CA PRO A 33 -8.41 8.71 -1.07
C PRO A 33 -7.78 7.86 -2.17
N LYS A 34 -7.02 8.50 -3.05
CA LYS A 34 -6.14 7.81 -3.97
C LYS A 34 -4.90 7.35 -3.22
N VAL A 35 -4.84 6.05 -2.92
CA VAL A 35 -3.69 5.40 -2.30
C VAL A 35 -2.86 4.70 -3.38
N THR A 36 -1.56 4.95 -3.41
CA THR A 36 -0.60 4.26 -4.28
C THR A 36 0.47 3.64 -3.39
N ILE A 37 0.63 2.32 -3.46
CA ILE A 37 1.69 1.62 -2.75
C ILE A 37 2.57 0.93 -3.79
N LYS A 38 3.87 1.20 -3.77
CA LYS A 38 4.86 0.55 -4.61
C LYS A 38 5.88 -0.13 -3.73
N ALA A 39 5.97 -1.45 -3.85
CA ALA A 39 6.95 -2.28 -3.17
C ALA A 39 7.76 -3.03 -4.22
N HIS A 40 9.06 -2.75 -4.32
CA HIS A 40 9.92 -3.36 -5.32
C HIS A 40 11.23 -3.85 -4.73
N ILE A 41 11.71 -4.98 -5.23
CA ILE A 41 12.98 -5.60 -4.87
C ILE A 41 13.86 -5.67 -6.10
N THR A 42 15.07 -5.11 -5.99
CA THR A 42 16.02 -5.03 -7.08
C THR A 42 17.38 -5.57 -6.64
N LYS A 43 18.20 -5.99 -7.60
CA LYS A 43 19.63 -6.23 -7.37
C LYS A 43 20.34 -4.90 -7.07
N LEU A 44 21.40 -4.96 -6.28
CA LEU A 44 22.23 -3.78 -6.04
C LEU A 44 23.02 -3.44 -7.31
N THR A 45 23.12 -2.14 -7.59
CA THR A 45 24.12 -1.62 -8.53
C THR A 45 25.54 -1.82 -7.98
N SER A 46 26.56 -1.76 -8.85
CA SER A 46 27.96 -1.82 -8.41
C SER A 46 28.29 -0.76 -7.37
N ASN A 47 27.78 0.46 -7.57
CA ASN A 47 28.03 1.59 -6.66
C ASN A 47 27.37 1.36 -5.30
N GLU A 48 26.11 0.91 -5.28
CA GLU A 48 25.43 0.56 -4.02
C GLU A 48 26.17 -0.55 -3.28
N TYR A 49 26.60 -1.60 -3.99
CA TYR A 49 27.35 -2.69 -3.37
C TYR A 49 28.68 -2.22 -2.77
N SER A 50 29.45 -1.38 -3.50
CA SER A 50 30.72 -0.83 -3.02
C SER A 50 30.60 0.05 -1.76
N ALA A 51 29.40 0.57 -1.49
CA ALA A 51 29.14 1.38 -0.29
C ALA A 51 29.01 0.53 0.98
N PHE A 52 28.90 -0.80 0.88
CA PHE A 52 28.80 -1.70 2.02
C PHE A 52 30.17 -2.22 2.44
N LYS A 53 30.44 -2.13 3.74
CA LYS A 53 31.53 -2.86 4.38
C LYS A 53 31.04 -4.28 4.66
N THR A 54 31.49 -5.26 3.88
CA THR A 54 31.04 -6.67 3.99
C THR A 54 31.99 -7.53 4.82
N TYR A 55 32.79 -6.93 5.71
CA TYR A 55 33.87 -7.63 6.43
C TYR A 55 33.36 -8.73 7.38
N ASP A 56 32.12 -8.64 7.83
CA ASP A 56 31.44 -9.63 8.68
C ASP A 56 30.69 -10.71 7.89
N ILE A 57 30.68 -10.64 6.56
CA ILE A 57 29.98 -11.59 5.68
C ILE A 57 31.01 -12.47 4.98
N LYS A 58 30.91 -13.80 5.18
CA LYS A 58 31.82 -14.76 4.55
C LYS A 58 31.53 -14.89 3.04
N ASN A 59 32.54 -14.59 2.22
CA ASN A 59 32.50 -14.68 0.76
C ASN A 59 31.25 -13.98 0.16
N PRO A 60 31.13 -12.65 0.35
CA PRO A 60 29.97 -11.90 -0.12
C PRO A 60 30.03 -11.76 -1.63
N ASN A 61 28.94 -12.09 -2.31
CA ASN A 61 28.76 -11.79 -3.74
C ASN A 61 27.64 -10.77 -3.90
N ARG A 62 27.78 -9.79 -4.79
CA ARG A 62 26.74 -8.79 -5.08
C ARG A 62 25.36 -9.40 -5.34
N ILE A 63 25.30 -10.60 -5.94
CA ILE A 63 24.03 -11.30 -6.21
C ILE A 63 23.31 -11.78 -4.93
N ASP A 64 24.00 -11.80 -3.80
CA ASP A 64 23.42 -12.18 -2.49
C ASP A 64 22.67 -11.01 -1.84
N PHE A 65 22.76 -9.81 -2.43
CA PHE A 65 22.21 -8.59 -1.85
C PHE A 65 20.99 -8.14 -2.65
N ARG A 66 20.03 -7.55 -1.94
CA ARG A 66 18.84 -6.93 -2.55
C ARG A 66 18.59 -5.57 -1.96
N LYS A 67 17.98 -4.71 -2.77
CA LYS A 67 17.44 -3.42 -2.35
C LYS A 67 15.92 -3.52 -2.43
N PHE A 68 15.28 -3.45 -1.28
CA PHE A 68 13.84 -3.28 -1.18
C PHE A 68 13.52 -1.80 -1.05
N THR A 69 12.57 -1.33 -1.84
CA THR A 69 12.05 0.03 -1.77
C THR A 69 10.54 -0.02 -1.59
N LEU A 70 10.04 0.74 -0.62
CA LEU A 70 8.63 0.95 -0.39
C LEU A 70 8.30 2.43 -0.53
N ILE A 71 7.29 2.74 -1.34
CA ILE A 71 6.71 4.07 -1.47
C ILE A 71 5.22 3.94 -1.17
N VAL A 72 4.72 4.74 -0.23
CA VAL A 72 3.29 4.84 0.10
C VAL A 72 2.87 6.29 -0.10
N ASP A 73 2.05 6.53 -1.11
CA ASP A 73 1.45 7.82 -1.40
C ASP A 73 -0.04 7.78 -1.12
N MET A 74 -0.56 8.82 -0.49
CA MET A 74 -1.99 9.05 -0.34
C MET A 74 -2.30 10.46 -0.79
N LYS A 75 -3.31 10.63 -1.63
CA LYS A 75 -3.89 11.93 -1.97
C LYS A 75 -5.37 11.90 -1.70
N HIS A 76 -5.93 12.98 -1.17
CA HIS A 76 -7.35 13.05 -0.88
C HIS A 76 -7.97 14.41 -1.19
N SER A 77 -9.30 14.43 -1.22
CA SER A 77 -10.07 15.66 -1.33
C SER A 77 -10.23 16.34 0.04
N HIS A 78 -10.73 17.57 0.05
CA HIS A 78 -11.09 18.32 1.26
C HIS A 78 -12.29 17.71 2.04
N LYS A 79 -12.87 16.61 1.56
CA LYS A 79 -13.93 15.87 2.27
C LYS A 79 -13.37 14.93 3.34
N ILE A 80 -12.09 14.58 3.26
CA ILE A 80 -11.40 13.84 4.31
C ILE A 80 -10.85 14.86 5.32
N ILE A 81 -11.27 14.74 6.57
CA ILE A 81 -10.89 15.63 7.68
C ILE A 81 -9.73 15.09 8.51
N SER A 82 -9.47 13.79 8.40
CA SER A 82 -8.38 13.13 9.10
C SER A 82 -7.94 11.90 8.33
N ARG A 83 -6.64 11.63 8.36
CA ARG A 83 -6.02 10.43 7.81
C ARG A 83 -4.99 9.89 8.80
N LYS A 84 -4.71 8.60 8.69
CA LYS A 84 -3.59 7.96 9.38
C LYS A 84 -3.03 6.86 8.48
N ILE A 85 -1.72 6.92 8.24
CA ILE A 85 -0.99 5.88 7.54
C ILE A 85 -0.05 5.23 8.55
N ASN A 86 -0.26 3.94 8.79
CA ASN A 86 0.61 3.13 9.64
C ASN A 86 1.43 2.21 8.75
N VAL A 87 2.69 2.59 8.52
CA VAL A 87 3.73 1.74 7.93
C VAL A 87 4.50 1.12 9.09
N PRO A 88 4.91 -0.17 9.01
CA PRO A 88 5.71 -0.77 10.08
C PRO A 88 6.98 0.04 10.33
N SER A 89 7.32 0.27 11.59
CA SER A 89 8.53 0.99 11.99
C SER A 89 9.80 0.25 11.56
N ASN A 90 10.94 0.93 11.60
CA ASN A 90 12.22 0.31 11.23
C ASN A 90 12.52 -0.95 12.04
N THR A 91 12.30 -0.91 13.35
CA THR A 91 12.50 -2.07 14.24
C THR A 91 11.51 -3.19 13.96
N GLU A 92 10.26 -2.88 13.60
CA GLU A 92 9.28 -3.91 13.21
C GLU A 92 9.65 -4.55 11.88
N LEU A 93 10.02 -3.75 10.87
CA LEU A 93 10.46 -4.27 9.57
C LEU A 93 11.69 -5.16 9.71
N GLU A 94 12.68 -4.73 10.48
CA GLU A 94 13.89 -5.52 10.76
C GLU A 94 13.53 -6.86 11.41
N LYS A 95 12.75 -6.84 12.50
CA LYS A 95 12.28 -8.07 13.15
C LYS A 95 11.52 -9.00 12.22
N ILE A 96 10.62 -8.45 11.39
CA ILE A 96 9.81 -9.22 10.45
C ILE A 96 10.69 -9.91 9.41
N ILE A 97 11.63 -9.16 8.83
CA ILE A 97 12.52 -9.66 7.78
C ILE A 97 13.48 -10.72 8.32
N GLU A 98 14.05 -10.48 9.50
CA GLU A 98 15.07 -11.35 10.10
C GLU A 98 14.49 -12.58 10.81
N ALA A 99 13.19 -12.60 11.11
CA ALA A 99 12.51 -13.76 11.70
C ALA A 99 12.62 -15.05 10.86
N ASN A 100 12.84 -14.92 9.55
CA ASN A 100 13.00 -16.06 8.64
C ASN A 100 14.45 -16.62 8.59
N ASN A 101 15.34 -16.23 9.52
CA ASN A 101 16.68 -16.80 9.74
C ASN A 101 17.62 -16.84 8.52
N GLY A 102 17.38 -16.04 7.48
CA GLY A 102 18.25 -16.02 6.31
C GLY A 102 18.25 -14.75 5.46
N ALA A 103 17.32 -13.83 5.72
CA ALA A 103 17.44 -12.44 5.28
C ALA A 103 17.95 -11.59 6.45
N ARG A 104 18.95 -10.74 6.21
CA ARG A 104 19.50 -9.80 7.19
C ARG A 104 19.37 -8.37 6.68
N VAL A 105 18.91 -7.46 7.54
CA VAL A 105 18.88 -6.03 7.22
C VAL A 105 20.28 -5.45 7.45
N LEU A 106 20.85 -4.87 6.40
CA LEU A 106 22.18 -4.24 6.47
C LEU A 106 22.10 -2.75 6.73
N LYS A 107 21.11 -2.11 6.10
CA LYS A 107 20.89 -0.67 6.18
C LYS A 107 19.45 -0.36 5.83
N MET A 108 18.86 0.54 6.60
CA MET A 108 17.54 1.08 6.34
C MET A 108 17.59 2.61 6.38
N THR A 109 16.97 3.23 5.38
CA THR A 109 16.75 4.68 5.33
C THR A 109 15.29 4.92 5.03
N ASN A 110 14.68 5.85 5.73
CA ASN A 110 13.29 6.22 5.53
C ASN A 110 13.11 7.74 5.54
N GLY A 111 11.95 8.19 5.10
CA GLY A 111 11.54 9.59 5.15
C GLY A 111 10.06 9.70 4.83
N TRP A 112 9.39 10.69 5.41
CA TRP A 112 7.96 10.89 5.23
C TRP A 112 7.57 12.36 5.27
N GLN A 113 6.43 12.65 4.66
CA GLN A 113 5.71 13.91 4.73
C GLN A 113 4.24 13.58 4.97
N ASP A 114 3.74 13.91 6.16
CA ASP A 114 2.35 13.69 6.53
C ASP A 114 1.85 14.85 7.39
N ASN A 115 1.82 16.05 6.79
CA ASN A 115 1.33 17.24 7.47
C ASN A 115 -0.21 17.25 7.45
N LYS A 116 -0.82 17.50 8.60
CA LYS A 116 -2.28 17.50 8.76
C LYS A 116 -3.01 18.48 7.84
N GLU A 117 -2.38 19.62 7.54
CA GLU A 117 -2.95 20.67 6.68
C GLU A 117 -2.83 20.38 5.18
N GLU A 118 -2.01 19.40 4.80
CA GLU A 118 -1.84 19.01 3.40
C GLU A 118 -2.88 17.96 3.02
N ASN A 119 -3.25 17.92 1.75
CA ASN A 119 -4.18 16.91 1.22
C ASN A 119 -3.47 15.66 0.68
N PHE A 120 -2.19 15.48 1.00
CA PHE A 120 -1.40 14.33 0.62
C PHE A 120 -0.45 13.90 1.74
N ALA A 121 -0.07 12.63 1.71
CA ALA A 121 1.02 12.08 2.50
C ALA A 121 1.89 11.18 1.64
N ASN A 122 3.17 11.13 1.97
CA ASN A 122 4.16 10.29 1.32
C ASN A 122 5.07 9.64 2.38
N TYR A 123 5.35 8.35 2.21
CA TYR A 123 6.31 7.60 3.01
C TYR A 123 7.23 6.82 2.08
N ASN A 124 8.53 6.86 2.36
CA ASN A 124 9.55 6.20 1.56
C ASN A 124 10.44 5.39 2.48
N TYR A 125 10.68 4.12 2.13
CA TYR A 125 11.67 3.27 2.76
C TYR A 125 12.59 2.70 1.69
N LYS A 126 13.86 2.62 2.01
CA LYS A 126 14.88 1.93 1.23
C LYS A 126 15.66 1.04 2.20
N ILE A 127 15.61 -0.25 1.95
CA ILE A 127 16.18 -1.29 2.81
C ILE A 127 17.16 -2.11 1.97
N PHE A 128 18.37 -2.25 2.46
CA PHE A 128 19.38 -3.12 1.86
C PHE A 128 19.46 -4.40 2.66
N LEU A 129 19.32 -5.51 1.94
CA LEU A 129 19.17 -6.85 2.48
C LEU A 129 20.32 -7.73 2.02
N TYR A 130 20.77 -8.61 2.89
CA TYR A 130 21.56 -9.78 2.52
C TYR A 130 20.65 -11.01 2.60
N CYS A 131 20.45 -11.69 1.46
CA CYS A 131 19.50 -12.79 1.28
C CYS A 131 20.17 -13.96 0.53
N LYS A 132 21.40 -14.32 0.91
CA LYS A 132 22.14 -15.40 0.25
C LYS A 132 21.37 -16.71 0.31
N GLY A 133 21.19 -17.34 -0.86
CA GLY A 133 20.49 -18.62 -0.97
C GLY A 133 18.97 -18.51 -1.01
N PHE A 134 18.40 -17.30 -0.95
CA PHE A 134 16.96 -17.11 -1.06
C PHE A 134 16.55 -16.81 -2.51
N ASN A 135 15.50 -17.47 -2.97
CA ASN A 135 14.78 -17.09 -4.18
C ASN A 135 13.76 -15.96 -3.90
N GLU A 136 13.12 -15.44 -4.95
CA GLU A 136 12.20 -14.31 -4.85
C GLU A 136 11.00 -14.59 -3.94
N GLU A 137 10.41 -15.78 -4.02
CA GLU A 137 9.29 -16.18 -3.16
C GLU A 137 9.69 -16.26 -1.69
N GLU A 138 10.89 -16.75 -1.39
CA GLU A 138 11.43 -16.80 -0.02
C GLU A 138 11.69 -15.39 0.52
N ILE A 139 12.22 -14.48 -0.31
CA ILE A 139 12.40 -13.07 0.07
C ILE A 139 11.05 -12.42 0.32
N LYS A 140 10.07 -12.63 -0.55
CA LYS A 140 8.70 -12.11 -0.41
C LYS A 140 8.04 -12.62 0.87
N LYS A 141 8.26 -13.90 1.21
CA LYS A 141 7.79 -14.51 2.46
C LYS A 141 8.40 -13.87 3.70
N SER A 142 9.57 -13.24 3.63
CA SER A 142 10.12 -12.45 4.75
C SER A 142 9.32 -11.19 5.08
N PHE A 143 8.31 -10.85 4.28
CA PHE A 143 7.39 -9.73 4.54
C PHE A 143 5.95 -10.17 4.86
N HIS A 144 5.70 -11.47 5.07
CA HIS A 144 4.34 -12.03 5.23
C HIS A 144 3.53 -11.43 6.40
N SER A 145 4.21 -10.96 7.45
CA SER A 145 3.59 -10.35 8.63
C SER A 145 3.63 -8.81 8.58
N ALA A 146 4.19 -8.21 7.53
CA ALA A 146 4.23 -6.77 7.35
C ALA A 146 2.96 -6.27 6.65
N TYR A 147 2.30 -5.29 7.28
CA TYR A 147 1.08 -4.68 6.76
C TYR A 147 1.16 -3.17 6.78
N ILE A 148 0.62 -2.54 5.74
CA ILE A 148 0.39 -1.10 5.70
C ILE A 148 -1.10 -0.87 5.96
N ASN A 149 -1.41 -0.06 6.96
CA ASN A 149 -2.79 0.33 7.25
C ASN A 149 -2.99 1.78 6.86
N VAL A 150 -3.98 2.04 6.02
CA VAL A 150 -4.40 3.39 5.64
C VAL A 150 -5.81 3.59 6.16
N SER A 151 -6.00 4.57 7.02
CA SER A 151 -7.33 4.94 7.52
C SER A 151 -7.62 6.41 7.31
N TRP A 152 -8.90 6.73 7.17
CA TRP A 152 -9.38 8.09 6.99
C TRP A 152 -10.77 8.28 7.56
N VAL A 153 -11.08 9.53 7.90
CA VAL A 153 -12.39 9.98 8.37
C VAL A 153 -12.87 11.10 7.46
N THR A 154 -14.10 10.98 6.98
CA THR A 154 -14.78 11.96 6.12
C THR A 154 -15.58 12.97 6.94
N LYS A 155 -15.98 14.08 6.31
CA LYS A 155 -16.74 15.17 6.96
C LYS A 155 -18.08 14.75 7.56
N ASP A 156 -18.72 13.73 7.00
CA ASP A 156 -19.95 13.10 7.51
C ASP A 156 -19.69 12.16 8.70
N GLY A 157 -18.42 11.99 9.12
CA GLY A 157 -18.01 11.18 10.26
C GLY A 157 -17.74 9.71 9.93
N LYS A 158 -17.84 9.29 8.66
CA LYS A 158 -17.56 7.91 8.26
C LYS A 158 -16.06 7.61 8.37
N SER A 159 -15.74 6.53 9.07
CA SER A 159 -14.36 6.04 9.25
C SER A 159 -14.13 4.80 8.39
N THR A 160 -13.03 4.77 7.66
CA THR A 160 -12.62 3.63 6.82
C THR A 160 -11.18 3.25 7.11
N VAL A 161 -10.89 1.94 7.08
CA VAL A 161 -9.54 1.38 7.18
C VAL A 161 -9.33 0.41 6.04
N LYS A 162 -8.23 0.56 5.30
CA LYS A 162 -7.73 -0.41 4.32
C LYS A 162 -6.40 -0.96 4.80
N LYS A 163 -6.27 -2.29 4.76
CA LYS A 163 -5.08 -3.03 5.16
C LYS A 163 -4.47 -3.69 3.93
N TYR A 164 -3.18 -3.48 3.72
CA TYR A 164 -2.44 -4.01 2.58
C TYR A 164 -1.31 -4.90 3.09
N ALA A 165 -1.31 -6.18 2.71
CA ALA A 165 -0.21 -7.09 3.00
C ALA A 165 0.99 -6.72 2.12
N LEU A 166 2.15 -6.46 2.73
CA LEU A 166 3.31 -6.01 1.98
C LEU A 166 3.83 -7.11 1.04
N SER A 167 3.78 -8.36 1.48
CA SER A 167 4.11 -9.53 0.65
C SER A 167 3.41 -9.50 -0.69
N ASP A 168 2.12 -9.16 -0.73
CA ASP A 168 1.30 -9.24 -1.94
C ASP A 168 1.60 -8.13 -2.94
N LEU A 169 2.22 -7.04 -2.48
CA LEU A 169 2.56 -5.86 -3.27
C LEU A 169 3.98 -5.93 -3.86
N ILE A 170 4.83 -6.82 -3.33
CA ILE A 170 6.23 -6.92 -3.73
C ILE A 170 6.34 -7.44 -5.17
N THR A 171 7.11 -6.70 -5.96
CA THR A 171 7.53 -7.05 -7.32
C THR A 171 9.05 -7.11 -7.39
N PHE A 172 9.57 -7.83 -8.39
CA PHE A 172 11.01 -8.04 -8.59
C PHE A 172 11.42 -7.55 -9.99
N ASP A 173 12.59 -6.90 -10.08
CA ASP A 173 13.26 -6.56 -11.35
C ASP A 173 14.68 -7.16 -11.42
#